data_AF-A0A7C2JJX6-F1
#
_entry.id   AF-A0A7C2JJX6-F1
#
_cell.length_a   1.000
_cell.length_b   1.000
_cell.length_c   1.000
_cell.angle_alpha   90.00
_cell.angle_beta   90.00
_cell.angle_gamma   90.00
#
_symmetry.space_group_name_H-M   'P 1'
#
loop_
_entity.id
_entity.type
_entity.pdbx_description
1 polymer ?
#
loop_
_entity_poly.entity_id
_entity_poly.type
_entity_poly.pdbx_seq_one_letter_code
_entity_poly.pdbx_strand_id
1 'polypeptide(L)'
;MDPETCIEEHIEPALLRDFGLSETKSLLATATLAYVTAGGGKIRRYRAFLDSLAANERLLRKWGPERVSRQCEEWKDLVPLEPQPVVVIKDTSS
;
A
#
# COMPACT_ATOMS: atom_id res chain seq x y z
N MET A 1 -11.31 0.69 -3.68
CA MET A 1 -11.57 0.68 -2.22
C MET A 1 -10.67 1.70 -1.53
N ASP A 2 -10.89 2.02 -0.25
CA ASP A 2 -9.94 2.81 0.51
C ASP A 2 -8.76 1.97 1.01
N PRO A 3 -7.63 2.61 1.40
CA PRO A 3 -6.45 1.91 1.90
C PRO A 3 -6.69 0.96 3.06
N GLU A 4 -7.50 1.39 4.04
CA GLU A 4 -7.70 0.64 5.27
C GLU A 4 -8.46 -0.67 4.98
N THR A 5 -9.52 -0.61 4.17
CA THR A 5 -10.22 -1.82 3.69
C THR A 5 -9.31 -2.73 2.88
N CYS A 6 -8.43 -2.18 2.02
CA CYS A 6 -7.50 -3.02 1.26
C CYS A 6 -6.52 -3.79 2.16
N ILE A 7 -6.04 -3.16 3.23
CA ILE A 7 -5.15 -3.79 4.18
C ILE A 7 -5.86 -4.97 4.87
N GLU A 8 -7.07 -4.73 5.39
CA GLU A 8 -7.85 -5.73 6.13
C GLU A 8 -8.33 -6.90 5.26
N GLU A 9 -8.85 -6.61 4.06
CA GLU A 9 -9.50 -7.63 3.23
C GLU A 9 -8.55 -8.39 2.30
N HIS A 10 -7.38 -7.82 1.96
CA HIS A 10 -6.47 -8.41 0.97
C HIS A 10 -5.05 -8.61 1.47
N ILE A 11 -4.44 -7.61 2.11
CA ILE A 11 -3.02 -7.66 2.47
C ILE A 11 -2.82 -8.56 3.69
N GLU A 12 -3.50 -8.28 4.79
CA GLU A 12 -3.37 -9.05 6.03
C GLU A 12 -3.70 -10.54 5.81
N PRO A 13 -4.79 -10.94 5.13
CA PRO A 13 -5.06 -12.34 4.86
C PRO A 13 -4.00 -13.03 4.00
N ALA A 14 -3.44 -12.31 3.00
CA ALA A 14 -2.39 -12.85 2.15
C ALA A 14 -1.08 -13.09 2.92
N LEU A 15 -0.71 -12.15 3.80
CA LEU A 15 0.44 -12.32 4.68
C LEU A 15 0.17 -13.42 5.72
N LEU A 16 -1.02 -13.46 6.32
CA LEU A 16 -1.38 -14.45 7.33
C LEU A 16 -1.28 -15.88 6.82
N ARG A 17 -1.76 -16.12 5.59
CA ARG A 17 -1.71 -17.43 4.93
C ARG A 17 -0.27 -17.94 4.76
N ASP A 18 0.66 -17.04 4.43
CA ASP A 18 2.00 -17.44 4.04
C ASP A 18 3.01 -17.33 5.19
N PHE A 19 2.83 -16.42 6.14
CA PHE A 19 3.77 -16.10 7.22
C PHE A 19 3.25 -16.48 8.62
N GLY A 20 1.94 -16.73 8.76
CA GLY A 20 1.32 -16.94 10.06
C GLY A 20 1.23 -15.64 10.88
N LEU A 21 0.59 -15.74 12.04
CA LEU A 21 0.13 -14.57 12.80
C LEU A 21 1.26 -13.65 13.27
N SER A 22 2.31 -14.23 13.87
CA SER A 22 3.40 -13.44 14.48
C SER A 22 4.17 -12.63 13.45
N GLU A 23 4.57 -13.28 12.35
CA GLU A 23 5.30 -12.62 11.27
C GLU A 23 4.42 -11.59 10.55
N THR A 24 3.15 -11.90 10.32
CA THR A 24 2.20 -10.95 9.73
C THR A 24 2.07 -9.69 10.56
N LYS A 25 1.87 -9.81 11.88
CA LYS A 25 1.83 -8.64 12.77
C LYS A 25 3.12 -7.83 12.73
N SER A 26 4.27 -8.51 12.70
CA SER A 26 5.56 -7.83 12.58
C SER A 26 5.70 -7.06 11.26
N LEU A 27 5.28 -7.65 10.14
CA LEU A 27 5.32 -7.00 8.82
C LEU A 27 4.38 -5.80 8.76
N LEU A 28 3.14 -5.98 9.22
CA LEU A 28 2.13 -4.93 9.26
C LEU A 28 2.51 -3.79 10.20
N ALA A 29 3.18 -4.06 11.32
CA ALA A 29 3.65 -3.02 12.23
C ALA A 29 4.69 -2.10 11.55
N THR A 30 5.67 -2.68 10.85
CA THR A 30 6.67 -1.91 10.12
C THR A 30 6.03 -1.09 8.99
N ALA A 31 5.14 -1.71 8.20
CA ALA A 31 4.46 -1.01 7.12
C ALA A 31 3.50 0.08 7.62
N THR A 32 2.80 -0.17 8.74
CA THR A 32 1.96 0.83 9.40
C THR A 32 2.77 2.03 9.87
N LEU A 33 3.99 1.81 10.38
CA LEU A 33 4.87 2.92 10.75
C LEU A 33 5.19 3.81 9.53
N ALA A 34 5.46 3.22 8.37
CA ALA A 34 5.63 3.97 7.13
C ALA A 34 4.35 4.71 6.71
N TYR A 35 3.18 4.08 6.86
CA TYR A 35 1.87 4.71 6.58
C TYR A 35 1.64 5.97 7.41
N VAL A 36 1.83 5.90 8.73
CA VAL A 36 1.51 7.00 9.65
C VAL A 36 2.55 8.12 9.64
N THR A 37 3.80 7.81 9.27
CA THR A 37 4.88 8.80 9.17
C THR A 37 4.94 9.49 7.80
N ALA A 38 4.36 8.87 6.77
CA ALA A 38 4.30 9.47 5.45
C ALA A 38 3.40 10.74 5.43
N GLY A 39 3.96 11.83 4.91
CA GLY A 39 3.21 13.04 4.62
C GLY A 39 2.26 12.88 3.43
N GLY A 40 1.29 13.78 3.32
CA GLY A 40 0.33 13.82 2.21
C GLY A 40 -0.96 13.06 2.46
N GLY A 41 -1.74 12.89 1.38
CA GLY A 41 -3.06 12.24 1.42
C GLY A 41 -3.00 10.73 1.62
N LYS A 42 -4.17 10.12 1.89
CA LYS A 42 -4.32 8.69 2.19
C LYS A 42 -3.64 7.77 1.16
N ILE A 43 -3.78 8.08 -0.13
CA ILE A 43 -3.17 7.29 -1.20
C ILE A 43 -1.63 7.31 -1.12
N ARG A 44 -1.01 8.47 -0.85
CA ARG A 44 0.45 8.54 -0.70
C ARG A 44 0.93 7.74 0.50
N ARG A 45 0.23 7.84 1.63
CA ARG A 45 0.52 7.02 2.82
C ARG A 45 0.41 5.53 2.53
N TYR A 46 -0.61 5.14 1.79
CA TYR A 46 -0.80 3.76 1.35
C TYR A 46 0.33 3.26 0.44
N ARG A 47 0.83 4.10 -0.48
CA ARG A 47 2.00 3.74 -1.28
C ARG A 47 3.24 3.55 -0.41
N ALA A 48 3.46 4.42 0.59
CA ALA A 48 4.57 4.25 1.54
C ALA A 48 4.46 2.95 2.36
N PHE A 49 3.24 2.57 2.75
CA PHE A 49 2.98 1.27 3.39
C PHE A 49 3.42 0.10 2.50
N LEU A 50 3.01 0.11 1.22
CA LEU A 50 3.36 -0.95 0.26
C LEU A 50 4.87 -0.97 -0.04
N ASP A 51 5.51 0.19 -0.19
CA ASP A 51 6.94 0.28 -0.41
C ASP A 51 7.73 -0.29 0.79
N SER A 52 7.24 -0.07 2.02
CA SER A 52 7.82 -0.68 3.22
C SER A 52 7.67 -2.20 3.25
N LEU A 53 6.57 -2.77 2.73
CA LEU A 53 6.43 -4.21 2.59
C LEU A 53 7.37 -4.75 1.49
N ALA A 54 7.44 -4.05 0.36
CA ALA A 54 8.27 -4.45 -0.77
C ALA A 54 9.76 -4.49 -0.44
N ALA A 55 10.22 -3.57 0.41
CA ALA A 55 11.60 -3.52 0.89
C ALA A 55 11.89 -4.48 2.06
N ASN A 56 10.89 -5.17 2.61
CA ASN A 56 11.09 -6.00 3.79
C ASN A 56 11.84 -7.29 3.44
N GLU A 57 13.02 -7.49 4.04
CA GLU A 57 13.86 -8.67 3.78
C GLU A 57 13.17 -10.01 4.00
N ARG A 58 12.28 -10.11 5.00
CA ARG A 58 11.59 -11.39 5.29
C ARG A 58 10.61 -11.72 4.17
N LEU A 59 9.92 -10.71 3.66
CA LEU A 59 9.00 -10.84 2.53
C LEU A 59 9.78 -11.26 1.27
N LEU A 60 10.88 -10.55 0.98
CA LEU A 60 11.75 -10.82 -0.17
C LEU A 60 12.37 -12.22 -0.12
N ARG A 61 12.82 -12.69 1.04
CA ARG A 61 13.39 -14.04 1.20
C ARG A 61 12.36 -15.15 0.98
N LYS A 62 11.12 -14.95 1.43
CA LYS A 62 10.07 -15.99 1.36
C LYS A 62 9.35 -16.04 0.02
N TRP A 63 9.03 -14.88 -0.54
CA TRP A 63 8.26 -14.77 -1.78
C TRP A 63 9.13 -14.58 -3.02
N GLY A 64 10.34 -14.05 -2.85
CA GLY A 64 11.19 -13.61 -3.96
C GLY A 64 10.81 -12.20 -4.45
N PRO A 65 11.78 -11.44 -4.98
CA PRO A 65 11.60 -10.04 -5.37
C PRO A 65 10.53 -9.84 -6.45
N GLU A 66 10.46 -10.76 -7.42
CA GLU A 66 9.50 -10.70 -8.53
C GLU A 66 8.06 -10.84 -8.05
N ARG A 67 7.80 -11.83 -7.18
CA ARG A 67 6.48 -12.04 -6.59
C ARG A 67 6.09 -10.86 -5.70
N VAL A 68 7.02 -10.34 -4.89
CA VAL A 68 6.77 -9.17 -4.04
C VAL A 68 6.40 -7.96 -4.88
N SER A 69 7.15 -7.68 -5.94
CA SER A 69 6.87 -6.55 -6.85
C SER A 69 5.49 -6.70 -7.48
N ARG A 70 5.18 -7.87 -8.07
CA ARG A 70 3.87 -8.13 -8.69
C ARG A 70 2.73 -7.98 -7.67
N GLN A 71 2.86 -8.58 -6.49
CA GLN A 71 1.81 -8.52 -5.48
C GLN A 71 1.55 -7.09 -4.99
N CYS A 72 2.60 -6.28 -4.86
CA CYS A 72 2.45 -4.88 -4.50
C CYS A 72 1.75 -4.08 -5.59
N GLU A 73 2.03 -4.33 -6.88
CA GLU A 73 1.30 -3.70 -7.98
C GLU A 73 -0.18 -4.11 -7.98
N GLU A 74 -0.49 -5.39 -7.78
CA GLU A 74 -1.88 -5.85 -7.65
C GLU A 74 -2.62 -5.13 -6.51
N TRP A 75 -1.99 -4.98 -5.34
CA TRP A 75 -2.57 -4.22 -4.23
C TRP A 75 -2.68 -2.72 -4.56
N LYS A 76 -1.75 -2.17 -5.34
CA LYS A 76 -1.83 -0.77 -5.78
C LYS A 76 -3.06 -0.52 -6.65
N ASP A 77 -3.43 -1.47 -7.49
CA ASP A 77 -4.57 -1.38 -8.42
C ASP A 77 -5.93 -1.48 -7.70
N LEU A 78 -6.01 -2.18 -6.57
CA LEU A 78 -7.23 -2.26 -5.74
C LEU A 78 -7.61 -0.91 -5.10
N VAL A 79 -6.61 -0.07 -4.86
CA VAL A 79 -6.75 1.28 -4.30
C VAL A 79 -6.43 2.30 -5.40
N PRO A 80 -7.42 2.68 -6.23
CA PRO A 80 -7.21 3.60 -7.33
C PRO A 80 -6.74 4.96 -6.80
N LEU A 81 -5.92 5.63 -7.61
CA LEU A 81 -5.52 7.00 -7.33
C LEU A 81 -6.77 7.86 -7.17
N GLU A 82 -6.78 8.78 -6.20
CA GLU A 82 -7.80 9.82 -6.15
C GLU A 82 -7.80 10.54 -7.49
N PRO A 83 -8.96 10.71 -8.15
CA PRO A 83 -9.03 11.55 -9.34
C PRO A 83 -8.55 12.94 -8.94
N GLN A 84 -7.49 13.42 -9.58
CA GLN A 84 -7.06 14.79 -9.37
C GLN A 84 -8.23 15.71 -9.76
N PRO A 85 -8.60 16.70 -8.93
CA PRO A 85 -9.54 17.70 -9.36
C PRO A 85 -8.92 18.41 -10.56
N VAL A 86 -9.47 18.19 -11.75
CA VAL A 86 -9.12 18.98 -12.94
C VAL A 86 -9.60 20.39 -12.67
N VAL A 87 -8.68 21.27 -12.29
CA VAL A 87 -8.97 22.69 -12.16
C VAL A 87 -9.16 23.23 -13.57
N VAL A 88 -10.42 23.28 -14.02
CA VAL A 88 -10.80 24.01 -15.23
C VAL A 88 -10.70 25.49 -14.90
N ILE A 89 -9.57 26.11 -15.23
CA ILE A 89 -9.44 27.55 -15.22
C ILE A 89 -10.34 28.06 -16.35
N LYS A 90 -11.54 28.56 -15.99
CA LYS A 90 -12.33 29.36 -16.92
C LYS A 90 -11.66 30.73 -16.99
N ASP A 91 -11.00 31.00 -18.10
CA ASP A 91 -10.59 32.36 -18.45
C ASP A 91 -11.85 33.23 -18.55
N THR A 92 -12.19 33.93 -17.47
CA THR A 92 -13.11 35.06 -17.52
C THR A 92 -12.34 36.25 -18.07
N SER A 93 -12.18 36.28 -19.39
CA SER A 93 -11.89 37.50 -20.13
C SER A 93 -13.20 38.07 -20.65
N SER A 94 -13.70 39.15 -20.03
CA SER A 94 -14.65 40.10 -20.60
C SER A 94 -14.56 41.41 -19.84
#